data_AF-X6LZN3-F1
#
_entry.id   AF-X6LZN3-F1
#
_cell.length_a   1.000
_cell.length_b   1.000
_cell.length_c   1.000
_cell.angle_alpha   90.00
_cell.angle_beta   90.00
_cell.angle_gamma   90.00
#
_symmetry.space_group_name_H-M   'P 1'
#
loop_
_entity.id
_entity.type
_entity.pdbx_description
1 polymer ?
#
loop_
_entity_poly.entity_id
_entity_poly.type
_entity_poly.pdbx_seq_one_letter_code
_entity_poly.pdbx_strand_id
1 'polypeptide(L)'
;TADMVCHEIIGPFEVREMISSFGGPWGSSYIDNDIIEIFDNIFGKDKMKQFREKIPKRYWELLDNIEKSKQRFFGSKKTTGIYRIQVPYEFDQFMKDNIPSNLEELSESKCLEESGLVFILFIHFSVIAHQNDITYH
;
A
#
# COMPACT_ATOMS: atom_id res chain seq x y z
N THR A 1 -11.87 -4.70 12.14
CA THR A 1 -12.45 -3.76 13.11
C THR A 1 -11.56 -3.74 14.32
N ALA A 2 -11.71 -2.76 15.20
CA ALA A 2 -11.11 -2.82 16.52
C ALA A 2 -12.24 -2.68 17.53
N ASP A 3 -12.39 -3.71 18.36
CA ASP A 3 -13.48 -3.84 19.31
C ASP A 3 -12.86 -4.03 20.70
N MET A 4 -13.27 -3.21 21.66
CA MET A 4 -12.84 -3.29 23.04
C MET A 4 -14.00 -3.74 23.92
N VAL A 5 -13.76 -4.75 24.75
CA VAL A 5 -14.75 -5.30 25.69
C VAL A 5 -14.10 -5.48 27.06
N CYS A 6 -14.82 -5.13 28.12
CA CYS A 6 -14.34 -5.27 29.49
C CYS A 6 -15.15 -6.35 30.22
N HIS A 7 -14.47 -7.40 30.69
CA HIS A 7 -15.07 -8.46 31.49
C HIS A 7 -14.37 -8.53 32.86
N GLU A 8 -15.17 -8.72 33.91
CA GLU A 8 -14.70 -9.06 35.23
C GLU A 8 -14.89 -10.57 35.46
N ILE A 9 -13.84 -11.26 35.92
CA ILE A 9 -13.92 -12.66 36.32
C ILE A 9 -14.40 -12.70 37.78
N ILE A 10 -15.61 -13.21 38.00
CA ILE A 10 -16.24 -13.25 39.33
C ILE A 10 -16.26 -14.66 39.93
N GLY A 11 -15.90 -15.69 39.16
CA GLY A 11 -15.81 -17.07 39.63
C GLY A 11 -15.11 -18.00 38.64
N PRO A 12 -14.96 -19.30 38.97
CA PRO A 12 -14.20 -20.27 38.17
C PRO A 12 -14.70 -20.41 36.71
N PHE A 13 -15.99 -20.13 36.48
CA PHE A 13 -16.63 -20.18 35.16
C PHE A 13 -17.61 -19.01 34.96
N GLU A 14 -17.47 -17.94 35.75
CA GLU A 14 -18.38 -16.81 35.74
C GLU A 14 -17.65 -15.52 35.37
N VAL A 15 -18.15 -14.86 34.33
CA VAL A 15 -17.68 -13.57 33.85
C VAL A 15 -18.85 -12.60 33.75
N ARG A 16 -18.62 -11.36 34.18
CA ARG A 16 -19.56 -10.25 34.08
C ARG A 16 -19.01 -9.23 33.09
N GLU A 17 -19.80 -8.90 32.06
CA GLU A 17 -19.49 -7.77 31.19
C GLU A 17 -19.65 -6.47 31.99
N MET A 18 -18.57 -5.71 32.11
CA MET A 18 -18.51 -4.46 32.88
C MET A 18 -18.86 -3.26 32.02
N ILE A 19 -18.50 -3.32 30.74
CA ILE A 19 -18.72 -2.27 29.75
C ILE A 19 -19.10 -2.98 28.45
N SER A 20 -20.23 -2.57 27.87
CA SER A 20 -20.68 -3.06 26.56
C SER A 20 -19.57 -2.92 25.54
N SER A 21 -19.44 -3.84 24.59
CA SER A 21 -18.47 -3.74 23.51
C SER A 21 -18.56 -2.38 22.79
N PHE A 22 -17.47 -1.62 22.78
CA PHE A 22 -17.36 -0.41 21.97
C PHE A 22 -16.24 -0.60 20.95
N GLY A 23 -16.58 -0.32 19.70
CA GLY A 23 -15.70 -0.50 18.55
C GLY A 23 -16.15 0.40 17.42
N GLY A 24 -15.24 0.62 16.48
CA GLY A 24 -15.49 1.40 15.27
C GLY A 24 -14.92 0.68 14.06
N PRO A 25 -15.12 1.23 12.85
CA PRO A 25 -14.59 0.65 11.63
C PRO A 25 -13.06 0.76 11.53
N TRP A 26 -12.30 0.70 12.63
CA TRP A 26 -10.83 0.75 12.66
C TRP A 26 -10.20 -0.55 12.16
N GLY A 27 -10.50 -0.93 10.92
CA GLY A 27 -9.97 -2.11 10.26
C GLY A 27 -8.61 -1.85 9.61
N SER A 28 -7.85 -2.92 9.41
CA SER A 28 -6.60 -2.89 8.64
C SER A 28 -6.78 -2.44 7.19
N SER A 29 -8.02 -2.42 6.68
CA SER A 29 -8.39 -1.91 5.36
C SER A 29 -8.21 -0.40 5.21
N TYR A 30 -8.19 0.37 6.31
CA TYR A 30 -7.93 1.80 6.25
C TYR A 30 -6.51 2.08 5.72
N ILE A 31 -5.54 1.29 6.18
CA ILE A 31 -4.16 1.37 5.69
C ILE A 31 -4.08 1.07 4.20
N ASP A 32 -4.86 0.10 3.70
CA ASP A 32 -4.88 -0.21 2.27
C ASP A 32 -5.46 0.95 1.46
N ASN A 33 -6.52 1.58 1.97
CA ASN A 33 -7.12 2.76 1.33
C ASN A 33 -6.15 3.94 1.29
N ASP A 34 -5.41 4.19 2.36
CA ASP A 34 -4.40 5.26 2.41
C ASP A 34 -3.27 5.01 1.40
N ILE A 35 -2.83 3.76 1.27
CA ILE A 35 -1.83 3.37 0.25
C ILE A 35 -2.40 3.58 -1.17
N ILE A 36 -3.66 3.23 -1.40
CA ILE A 36 -4.29 3.45 -2.70
C ILE A 36 -4.46 4.95 -2.98
N GLU A 37 -4.74 5.77 -1.98
CA GLU A 37 -4.77 7.22 -2.11
C GLU A 37 -3.39 7.79 -2.49
N ILE A 38 -2.31 7.25 -1.93
CA ILE A 38 -0.95 7.60 -2.36
C ILE A 38 -0.74 7.25 -3.84
N PHE A 39 -1.15 6.07 -4.29
CA PHE A 39 -1.07 5.69 -5.71
C PHE A 39 -1.93 6.61 -6.59
N ASP A 40 -3.14 6.95 -6.16
CA ASP A 40 -4.02 7.90 -6.83
C ASP A 40 -3.40 9.30 -6.94
N ASN A 41 -2.67 9.76 -5.92
CA ASN A 41 -1.98 11.04 -5.92
C ASN A 41 -0.74 11.04 -6.81
N ILE A 42 -0.02 9.92 -6.88
CA ILE A 42 1.19 9.79 -7.71
C ILE A 42 0.82 9.62 -9.18
N PHE A 43 -0.04 8.66 -9.50
CA PHE A 43 -0.33 8.29 -10.88
C PHE A 43 -1.56 8.98 -11.45
N GLY A 44 -2.35 9.65 -10.61
CA GLY A 44 -3.61 10.29 -10.95
C GLY A 44 -4.81 9.34 -10.83
N LYS A 45 -5.85 9.79 -10.12
CA LYS A 45 -7.11 9.04 -9.89
C LYS A 45 -7.72 8.51 -11.19
N ASP A 46 -7.73 9.31 -12.25
CA ASP A 46 -8.29 8.90 -13.54
C ASP A 46 -7.51 7.75 -14.18
N LYS A 47 -6.18 7.74 -14.05
CA LYS A 47 -5.33 6.69 -14.61
C LYS A 47 -5.42 5.42 -13.80
N MET A 48 -5.43 5.53 -12.47
CA MET A 48 -5.70 4.41 -11.56
C MET A 48 -7.07 3.77 -11.83
N LYS A 49 -8.09 4.59 -12.08
CA LYS A 49 -9.42 4.11 -12.48
C LYS A 49 -9.39 3.41 -13.83
N GLN A 50 -8.75 4.00 -14.85
CA GLN A 50 -8.63 3.37 -16.16
C GLN A 50 -7.89 2.04 -16.11
N PHE A 51 -6.83 1.93 -15.31
CA PHE A 51 -6.11 0.67 -15.12
C PHE A 51 -7.00 -0.41 -14.49
N ARG A 52 -7.74 -0.04 -13.43
CA ARG A 52 -8.70 -0.92 -12.75
C ARG A 52 -9.76 -1.47 -13.70
N GLU A 53 -10.28 -0.62 -14.59
CA GLU A 53 -11.32 -1.00 -15.55
C GLU A 53 -10.76 -1.82 -16.71
N LYS A 54 -9.58 -1.48 -17.23
CA LYS A 54 -8.97 -2.16 -18.40
C LYS A 54 -8.31 -3.48 -18.04
N ILE A 55 -7.63 -3.57 -16.89
CA ILE A 55 -6.83 -4.73 -16.49
C ILE A 55 -7.17 -5.15 -15.04
N PRO A 56 -8.43 -5.52 -14.76
CA PRO A 56 -8.91 -5.76 -13.39
C PRO A 56 -8.12 -6.85 -12.66
N LYS A 57 -7.68 -7.89 -13.37
CA LYS A 57 -6.85 -8.96 -12.77
C LYS A 57 -5.52 -8.44 -12.22
N ARG A 58 -4.87 -7.52 -12.92
CA ARG A 58 -3.59 -6.94 -12.49
C ARG A 58 -3.78 -5.87 -11.44
N TYR A 59 -4.92 -5.17 -11.45
CA TYR A 59 -5.31 -4.33 -10.32
C TYR A 59 -5.52 -5.13 -9.04
N TRP A 60 -6.19 -6.28 -9.10
CA TRP A 60 -6.30 -7.19 -7.95
C TRP A 60 -4.95 -7.69 -7.46
N GLU A 61 -4.03 -8.01 -8.35
CA GLU A 61 -2.65 -8.40 -7.99
C GLU A 61 -1.89 -7.25 -7.30
N LEU A 62 -2.10 -6.00 -7.71
CA LEU A 62 -1.56 -4.84 -7.02
C LEU A 62 -2.10 -4.73 -5.58
N LEU A 63 -3.42 -4.91 -5.38
CA LEU A 63 -4.04 -4.89 -4.05
C LEU A 63 -3.49 -6.01 -3.14
N ASP A 64 -3.35 -7.22 -3.69
CA ASP A 64 -2.78 -8.37 -2.97
C ASP A 64 -1.30 -8.11 -2.60
N ASN A 65 -0.53 -7.47 -3.48
CA ASN A 65 0.85 -7.09 -3.19
C ASN A 65 0.96 -6.02 -2.08
N ILE A 66 0.02 -5.08 -2.02
CA ILE A 66 -0.08 -4.09 -0.94
C ILE A 66 -0.34 -4.80 0.39
N GLU A 67 -1.36 -5.66 0.44
CA GLU A 67 -1.71 -6.43 1.65
C GLU A 67 -0.52 -7.28 2.13
N LYS A 68 0.13 -8.03 1.23
CA LYS A 68 1.33 -8.81 1.55
C LYS A 68 2.47 -7.93 2.06
N SER A 69 2.65 -6.74 1.50
CA SER A 69 3.68 -5.80 1.96
C SER A 69 3.37 -5.28 3.36
N LYS A 70 2.11 -4.95 3.64
CA LYS A 70 1.62 -4.52 4.95
C LYS A 70 1.81 -5.62 5.99
N GLN A 71 1.45 -6.86 5.69
CA GLN A 71 1.70 -8.02 6.57
C GLN A 71 3.18 -8.20 6.88
N ARG A 72 4.06 -8.06 5.88
CA ARG A 72 5.52 -8.12 6.08
C ARG A 72 6.04 -6.98 6.95
N PHE A 73 5.49 -5.76 6.80
CA PHE A 73 5.85 -4.61 7.61
C PHE A 73 5.54 -4.85 9.10
N PHE A 74 4.30 -5.25 9.42
CA PHE A 74 3.90 -5.50 10.81
C PHE A 74 4.46 -6.80 11.39
N GLY A 75 4.75 -7.81 10.56
CA GLY A 75 5.39 -9.05 11.01
C GLY A 75 6.91 -8.92 11.24
N SER A 76 7.51 -7.85 10.76
CA SER A 76 8.94 -7.57 10.87
C SER A 76 9.28 -6.97 12.24
N LYS A 77 10.33 -7.49 12.90
CA LYS A 77 10.89 -6.90 14.13
C LYS A 77 11.77 -5.67 13.85
N LYS A 78 12.01 -5.33 12.58
CA LYS A 78 12.85 -4.20 12.18
C LYS A 78 11.99 -2.93 12.18
N THR A 79 12.30 -2.02 13.08
CA THR A 79 11.67 -0.70 13.17
C THR A 79 12.22 0.30 12.15
N THR A 80 13.32 -0.03 11.47
CA THR A 80 13.98 0.81 10.47
C THR A 80 14.27 0.01 9.19
N GLY A 81 14.04 0.62 8.03
CA GLY A 81 14.32 0.01 6.74
C GLY A 81 13.43 0.54 5.61
N ILE A 82 13.86 0.27 4.38
CA ILE A 82 13.08 0.57 3.17
C ILE A 82 12.13 -0.60 2.93
N TYR A 83 10.82 -0.31 2.91
CA TYR A 83 9.79 -1.28 2.57
C TYR A 83 9.32 -1.05 1.14
N ARG A 84 9.32 -2.13 0.35
CA ARG A 84 9.00 -2.10 -1.07
C ARG A 84 7.70 -2.85 -1.32
N ILE A 85 6.78 -2.19 -2.02
CA ILE A 85 5.59 -2.81 -2.58
C ILE A 85 5.94 -3.26 -3.99
N GLN A 86 5.70 -4.54 -4.30
CA GLN A 86 5.89 -5.04 -5.67
C GLN A 86 4.71 -4.58 -6.53
N VAL A 87 5.01 -3.98 -7.67
CA VAL A 87 3.99 -3.59 -8.66
C VAL A 87 3.97 -4.62 -9.79
N PRO A 88 2.78 -5.01 -10.29
CA PRO A 88 2.67 -5.85 -11.48
C PRO A 88 3.35 -5.20 -12.68
N TYR A 89 3.97 -5.99 -13.54
CA TYR A 89 4.64 -5.48 -14.75
C TYR A 89 3.67 -4.68 -15.63
N GLU A 90 2.46 -5.18 -15.81
CA GLU A 90 1.44 -4.51 -16.62
C GLU A 90 0.94 -3.20 -15.99
N PHE A 91 1.06 -3.03 -14.68
CA PHE A 91 0.80 -1.75 -14.03
C PHE A 91 1.86 -0.73 -14.42
N ASP A 92 3.14 -1.08 -14.28
CA ASP A 92 4.27 -0.21 -14.63
C ASP A 92 4.23 0.18 -16.12
N GLN A 93 4.00 -0.80 -17.00
CA GLN A 93 3.85 -0.56 -18.44
C GLN A 93 2.66 0.36 -18.73
N PHE A 94 1.50 0.10 -18.14
CA PHE A 94 0.31 0.93 -18.33
C PHE A 94 0.54 2.38 -17.92
N MET A 95 1.19 2.60 -16.77
CA MET A 95 1.46 3.96 -16.29
C MET A 95 2.44 4.69 -17.21
N LYS A 96 3.50 4.04 -17.67
CA LYS A 96 4.45 4.61 -18.64
C LYS A 96 3.79 5.02 -19.95
N ASP A 97 2.85 4.20 -20.43
CA ASP A 97 2.17 4.45 -21.71
C ASP A 97 1.08 5.52 -21.61
N ASN A 98 0.55 5.77 -20.40
CA ASN A 98 -0.64 6.62 -20.21
C ASN A 98 -0.39 7.89 -19.39
N ILE A 99 0.79 8.06 -18.78
CA ILE A 99 1.20 9.26 -18.06
C ILE A 99 2.22 10.01 -18.92
N PRO A 100 1.99 11.29 -19.26
CA PRO A 100 2.94 12.07 -20.04
C PRO A 100 4.27 12.18 -19.29
N SER A 101 5.39 12.02 -20.00
CA SER A 101 6.76 11.90 -19.48
C SER A 101 7.28 13.10 -18.66
N ASN A 102 6.47 14.12 -18.40
CA ASN A 102 6.83 15.24 -17.53
C ASN A 102 6.71 14.82 -16.06
N LEU A 103 7.69 14.00 -15.66
CA LEU A 103 7.90 13.46 -14.32
C LEU A 103 8.27 14.56 -13.29
N GLU A 104 8.60 15.77 -13.75
CA GLU A 104 8.91 16.93 -12.91
C GLU A 104 7.71 17.45 -12.10
N GLU A 105 6.46 17.19 -12.52
CA GLU A 105 5.27 17.53 -11.70
C GLU A 105 4.90 16.43 -10.68
N LEU A 106 5.39 15.19 -10.86
CA LEU A 106 5.10 14.07 -9.96
C LEU A 106 5.98 14.07 -8.70
N SER A 107 7.17 14.67 -8.79
CA SER A 107 8.15 14.76 -7.70
C SER A 107 7.78 15.78 -6.63
N GLU A 108 6.82 16.67 -6.91
CA GLU A 108 6.24 17.59 -5.92
C GLU A 108 5.14 16.95 -5.07
N SER A 109 4.86 15.65 -5.21
CA SER A 109 3.95 14.93 -4.31
C SER A 109 4.54 14.89 -2.89
N LYS A 110 4.30 15.98 -2.17
CA LYS A 110 4.57 16.16 -0.76
C LYS A 110 3.71 15.13 -0.02
N CYS A 111 4.30 13.98 0.30
CA CYS A 111 3.64 12.98 1.13
C CYS A 111 3.32 13.67 2.47
N LEU A 112 2.02 13.71 2.77
CA LEU A 112 1.40 14.52 3.81
C LEU A 112 2.13 14.39 5.16
N GLU A 113 2.49 15.53 5.75
CA GLU A 113 3.34 15.67 6.93
C GLU A 113 2.68 15.27 8.26
N GLU A 114 1.49 14.64 8.25
CA GLU A 114 0.71 14.43 9.48
C GLU A 114 0.60 12.98 10.00
N SER A 115 1.26 12.00 9.37
CA SER A 115 1.24 10.63 9.91
C SER A 115 2.55 9.86 9.71
N GLY A 116 3.67 10.37 10.22
CA GLY A 116 4.85 9.57 10.66
C GLY A 116 5.49 8.55 9.69
N LEU A 117 5.09 8.49 8.42
CA LEU A 117 5.53 7.51 7.44
C LEU A 117 6.05 8.27 6.22
N VAL A 118 7.34 8.61 6.27
CA VAL A 118 8.06 9.21 5.14
C VAL A 118 8.32 8.11 4.11
N PHE A 119 7.39 7.89 3.18
CA PHE A 119 7.59 7.04 2.01
C PHE A 119 8.25 7.86 0.89
N ILE A 120 9.58 7.83 0.81
CA ILE A 120 10.31 8.34 -0.35
C ILE A 120 10.26 7.25 -1.43
N LEU A 121 9.35 7.39 -2.38
CA LEU A 121 9.37 6.61 -3.62
C LEU A 121 10.49 7.14 -4.51
N PHE A 122 11.68 6.57 -4.37
CA PHE A 122 12.63 6.56 -5.48
C PHE A 122 12.10 5.59 -6.53
N ILE A 123 11.25 6.07 -7.45
CA ILE A 123 11.05 5.41 -8.74
C ILE A 123 12.36 5.59 -9.51
N HIS A 124 13.38 4.84 -9.12
CA HIS A 124 14.58 4.72 -9.94
C HIS A 124 14.20 3.79 -11.08
N PHE A 125 14.15 4.33 -12.30
CA PHE A 125 14.04 3.57 -13.53
C PHE A 125 15.12 2.47 -13.54
N SER A 126 14.78 1.25 -13.16
CA SER A 126 15.55 0.05 -13.52
C SER A 126 15.04 -0.47 -14.86
N VAL A 127 15.14 0.36 -15.90
CA VAL A 127 15.05 -0.07 -17.30
C VAL A 127 16.38 0.21 -18.00
N ILE A 128 17.50 -0.16 -17.36
CA ILE A 128 18.78 -0.40 -18.03
C ILE A 128 19.53 -1.49 -17.23
N ALA A 129 19.01 -2.72 -17.24
CA ALA A 129 19.78 -3.88 -16.79
C ALA A 129 19.46 -5.16 -17.58
N HIS A 130 18.53 -5.13 -18.53
CA HIS A 130 18.19 -6.32 -19.32
C HIS A 130 18.62 -6.27 -20.79
N GLN A 131 19.23 -5.17 -21.25
CA GLN A 131 19.74 -5.07 -22.63
C GLN A 131 21.26 -5.22 -22.77
N ASN A 132 22.03 -5.29 -21.68
CA ASN A 132 23.51 -5.31 -21.74
C ASN A 132 24.16 -6.68 -21.46
N ASP A 133 23.40 -7.70 -21.05
CA ASP A 133 23.95 -9.06 -20.81
C ASP A 133 23.83 -10.02 -22.01
N ILE A 134 23.48 -9.52 -23.21
CA ILE A 134 23.48 -10.30 -24.46
C ILE A 134 24.41 -9.67 -25.53
N THR A 135 25.29 -8.73 -25.14
CA THR A 135 26.27 -8.18 -26.09
C THR A 135 27.67 -8.08 -25.50
N TYR A 136 28.15 -9.15 -24.85
CA TYR A 136 29.58 -9.42 -24.83
C TYR A 136 29.81 -10.90 -25.15
N HIS A 137 30.60 -11.05 -26.20
CA HIS A 137 31.03 -12.28 -26.83
C HIS A 137 32.05 -13.04 -25.96
#